data_AF-A0A2E5ME53-F1
#
_entry.id   AF-A0A2E5ME53-F1
#
_cell.length_a   1.000
_cell.length_b   1.000
_cell.length_c   1.000
_cell.angle_alpha   90.00
_cell.angle_beta   90.00
_cell.angle_gamma   90.00
#
_symmetry.space_group_name_H-M   'P 1'
#
loop_
_entity.id
_entity.type
_entity.pdbx_description
1 polymer ?
#
loop_
_entity_poly.entity_id
_entity_poly.type
_entity_poly.pdbx_seq_one_letter_code
_entity_poly.pdbx_strand_id
1 'polypeptide(L)'
;MIGCIGLYLGWQTLQIQDSLFHILWACSFFSLSLGAFLGGSYYGFGPRLPNYITKVIWRLTLIFVGITGLFLAGSAATFYINETGKFGLMIGSAILIIKYVLDLNKDDTFHHAIKFYVPLIILALIGFIPAFFSLGYTGALPIVIGLLVNLSAAGVQASGLTLHKHFNHNDLFHVIQILGMILMYRGGSEISTV
;
A
#
# COMPACT_ATOMS: atom_id res chain seq x y z
N MET A 1 3.99 1.27 -15.21
CA MET A 1 3.13 0.07 -15.16
C MET A 1 2.30 0.03 -13.87
N ILE A 2 2.92 -0.10 -12.68
CA ILE A 2 2.20 -0.16 -11.40
C ILE A 2 1.29 1.04 -11.15
N GLY A 3 1.74 2.25 -11.48
CA GLY A 3 0.92 3.45 -11.36
C GLY A 3 -0.42 3.34 -12.12
N CYS A 4 -0.39 2.91 -13.38
CA CYS A 4 -1.60 2.78 -14.19
C CYS A 4 -2.52 1.67 -13.67
N ILE A 5 -1.95 0.53 -13.28
CA ILE A 5 -2.73 -0.60 -12.73
C ILE A 5 -3.37 -0.20 -11.40
N GLY A 6 -2.62 0.44 -10.49
CA GLY A 6 -3.17 0.93 -9.22
C GLY A 6 -4.29 1.95 -9.41
N LEU A 7 -4.15 2.91 -10.34
CA LEU A 7 -5.24 3.84 -10.66
C LEU A 7 -6.49 3.12 -11.16
N TYR A 8 -6.31 2.15 -12.06
CA TYR A 8 -7.42 1.35 -12.59
C TYR A 8 -8.11 0.55 -11.48
N LEU A 9 -7.36 -0.22 -10.68
CA LEU A 9 -7.94 -1.04 -9.61
C LEU A 9 -8.61 -0.19 -8.52
N GLY A 10 -8.01 0.95 -8.17
CA GLY A 10 -8.62 1.92 -7.24
C GLY A 10 -9.93 2.49 -7.77
N TRP A 11 -9.97 2.88 -9.04
CA TRP A 11 -11.19 3.36 -9.70
C TRP A 11 -12.27 2.27 -9.72
N GLN A 12 -11.92 1.05 -10.11
CA GLN A 12 -12.87 -0.07 -10.11
C GLN A 12 -13.41 -0.36 -8.71
N THR A 13 -12.57 -0.28 -7.67
CA THR A 13 -12.99 -0.50 -6.27
C THR A 13 -14.04 0.51 -5.82
N LEU A 14 -13.88 1.79 -6.20
CA LEU A 14 -14.87 2.83 -5.88
C LEU A 14 -16.24 2.59 -6.52
N GLN A 15 -16.32 1.84 -7.63
CA GLN A 15 -17.58 1.56 -8.31
C GLN A 15 -18.40 0.44 -7.64
N ILE A 16 -17.80 -0.35 -6.74
CA ILE A 16 -18.42 -1.57 -6.22
C ILE A 16 -19.44 -1.27 -5.12
N GLN A 17 -19.11 -0.39 -4.17
CA GLN A 17 -19.94 -0.06 -3.00
C GLN A 17 -19.34 1.13 -2.21
N ASP A 18 -20.20 1.99 -1.65
CA ASP A 18 -19.80 3.11 -0.79
C ASP A 18 -19.78 2.71 0.70
N SER A 19 -18.82 1.87 1.09
CA SER A 19 -18.51 1.64 2.51
C SER A 19 -17.14 2.20 2.87
N LEU A 20 -16.90 2.47 4.16
CA LEU A 20 -15.59 2.96 4.61
C LEU A 20 -14.47 1.97 4.23
N PHE A 21 -14.73 0.66 4.30
CA PHE A 21 -13.81 -0.36 3.81
C PHE A 21 -13.42 -0.10 2.34
N HIS A 22 -14.39 0.02 1.43
CA HIS A 22 -14.12 0.20 -0.01
C HIS A 22 -13.43 1.53 -0.31
N ILE A 23 -13.78 2.60 0.41
CA ILE A 23 -13.11 3.90 0.28
C ILE A 23 -11.64 3.80 0.69
N LEU A 24 -11.35 3.22 1.86
CA LEU A 24 -9.98 3.03 2.33
C LEU A 24 -9.21 2.08 1.40
N TRP A 25 -9.86 1.02 0.93
CA TRP A 25 -9.26 0.05 0.02
C TRP A 25 -8.90 0.68 -1.33
N ALA A 26 -9.81 1.45 -1.93
CA ALA A 26 -9.54 2.20 -3.15
C ALA A 26 -8.42 3.23 -2.95
N CYS A 27 -8.45 3.96 -1.82
CA CYS A 27 -7.41 4.92 -1.46
C CYS A 27 -6.04 4.25 -1.35
N SER A 28 -5.94 2.99 -0.89
CA SER A 28 -4.69 2.24 -0.85
C SER A 28 -4.08 2.03 -2.25
N PHE A 29 -4.91 1.75 -3.26
CA PHE A 29 -4.44 1.60 -4.64
C PHE A 29 -4.04 2.94 -5.26
N PHE A 30 -4.78 4.01 -4.97
CA PHE A 30 -4.42 5.36 -5.41
C PHE A 30 -3.11 5.86 -4.79
N SER A 31 -2.93 5.68 -3.48
CA SER A 31 -1.70 6.07 -2.81
C SER A 31 -0.51 5.23 -3.29
N LEU A 32 -0.70 3.92 -3.48
CA LEU A 32 0.34 3.06 -4.05
C LEU A 32 0.73 3.52 -5.45
N SER A 33 -0.24 3.88 -6.28
CA SER A 33 0.00 4.38 -7.62
C SER A 33 0.80 5.69 -7.63
N LEU A 34 0.39 6.66 -6.81
CA LEU A 34 1.08 7.95 -6.69
C LEU A 34 2.50 7.77 -6.17
N GLY A 35 2.69 6.92 -5.16
CA GLY A 35 4.02 6.55 -4.65
C GLY A 35 4.88 5.92 -5.75
N ALA A 36 4.35 4.96 -6.51
CA ALA A 36 5.09 4.31 -7.59
C ALA A 36 5.44 5.29 -8.73
N PHE A 37 4.53 6.20 -9.09
CA PHE A 37 4.78 7.22 -10.10
C PHE A 37 5.88 8.20 -9.69
N LEU A 38 5.82 8.70 -8.45
CA LEU A 38 6.82 9.62 -7.91
C LEU A 38 8.17 8.93 -7.71
N GLY A 39 8.19 7.70 -7.19
CA GLY A 39 9.41 6.92 -7.02
C GLY A 39 10.08 6.60 -8.36
N GLY A 40 9.30 6.19 -9.37
CA GLY A 40 9.79 6.00 -10.73
C GLY A 40 10.34 7.30 -11.33
N SER A 41 9.68 8.44 -11.05
CA SER A 41 10.16 9.75 -11.50
C SER A 41 11.46 10.18 -10.82
N TYR A 42 11.62 9.89 -9.53
CA TYR A 42 12.85 10.12 -8.79
C TYR A 42 14.03 9.38 -9.43
N TYR A 43 13.88 8.07 -9.71
CA TYR A 43 14.96 7.30 -10.31
C TYR A 43 15.19 7.63 -11.79
N GLY A 44 14.13 7.88 -12.56
CA GLY A 44 14.23 8.12 -14.00
C GLY A 44 14.67 9.54 -14.39
N PHE A 45 14.21 10.55 -13.66
CA PHE A 45 14.46 11.97 -13.97
C PHE A 45 15.30 12.68 -12.92
N GLY A 46 15.39 12.16 -11.69
CA GLY A 46 16.11 12.79 -10.57
C GLY A 46 17.53 13.27 -10.89
N PRO A 47 18.36 12.51 -11.64
CA PRO A 47 19.71 12.96 -12.02
C PRO A 47 19.73 14.23 -12.91
N ARG A 48 18.60 14.58 -13.54
CA ARG A 48 18.45 15.74 -14.43
C ARG A 48 17.69 16.89 -13.78
N LEU A 49 17.18 16.70 -12.56
CA LEU A 49 16.36 17.69 -11.86
C LEU A 49 17.19 18.43 -10.79
N PRO A 50 16.83 19.68 -10.47
CA PRO A 50 17.41 20.38 -9.33
C PRO A 50 17.22 19.61 -8.02
N ASN A 51 18.24 19.65 -7.14
CA ASN A 51 18.26 18.90 -5.88
C ASN A 51 17.02 19.11 -5.00
N TYR A 52 16.47 20.33 -4.96
CA TYR A 52 15.27 20.63 -4.17
C TYR A 52 14.03 19.91 -4.72
N ILE A 53 13.87 19.82 -6.05
CA ILE A 53 12.77 19.10 -6.70
C ILE A 53 12.91 17.60 -6.43
N THR A 54 14.13 17.07 -6.63
CA THR A 54 14.44 15.65 -6.39
C THR A 54 14.13 15.25 -4.94
N LYS A 55 14.46 16.11 -3.96
CA LYS A 55 14.13 15.89 -2.55
C LYS A 55 12.62 15.92 -2.27
N VAL A 56 11.88 16.85 -2.89
CA VAL A 56 10.42 16.92 -2.74
C VAL A 56 9.74 15.66 -3.31
N ILE A 57 10.12 15.25 -4.53
CA ILE A 57 9.58 14.03 -5.16
C ILE A 57 9.86 12.80 -4.29
N TRP A 58 11.09 12.68 -3.76
CA TRP A 58 11.45 11.58 -2.87
C TRP A 58 10.60 11.57 -1.60
N ARG A 59 10.47 12.71 -0.92
CA ARG A 59 9.66 12.80 0.31
C ARG A 59 8.20 12.46 0.05
N LEU A 60 7.62 12.96 -1.05
CA LEU A 60 6.25 12.60 -1.43
C LEU A 60 6.11 11.10 -1.70
N THR A 61 7.11 10.48 -2.34
CA THR A 61 7.15 9.02 -2.53
C THR A 61 7.04 8.28 -1.20
N LEU A 62 7.85 8.65 -0.20
CA LEU A 62 7.82 8.02 1.12
C LEU A 62 6.49 8.23 1.85
N ILE A 63 5.92 9.42 1.75
CA ILE A 63 4.60 9.74 2.33
C ILE A 63 3.52 8.83 1.74
N PHE A 64 3.47 8.68 0.42
CA PHE A 64 2.47 7.81 -0.23
C PHE A 64 2.66 6.32 0.11
N VAL A 65 3.90 5.85 0.27
CA VAL A 65 4.18 4.50 0.76
C VAL A 65 3.62 4.32 2.19
N GLY A 66 3.85 5.28 3.09
CA GLY A 66 3.33 5.24 4.45
C GLY A 66 1.79 5.29 4.50
N ILE A 67 1.18 6.19 3.74
CA ILE A 67 -0.29 6.32 3.64
C ILE A 67 -0.93 5.04 3.08
N THR A 68 -0.28 4.37 2.13
CA THR A 68 -0.76 3.07 1.62
C THR A 68 -0.88 2.05 2.76
N GLY A 69 0.14 1.96 3.62
CA GLY A 69 0.08 1.10 4.81
C GLY A 69 -1.08 1.44 5.74
N LEU A 70 -1.34 2.73 5.97
CA LEU A 70 -2.45 3.18 6.83
C LEU A 70 -3.80 2.79 6.24
N PHE A 71 -3.99 2.95 4.93
CA PHE A 71 -5.22 2.55 4.27
C PHE A 71 -5.44 1.03 4.30
N LEU A 72 -4.39 0.23 4.11
CA LEU A 72 -4.49 -1.24 4.24
C LEU A 72 -4.87 -1.66 5.65
N ALA A 73 -4.18 -1.13 6.67
CA ALA A 73 -4.46 -1.43 8.08
C ALA A 73 -5.86 -0.92 8.49
N GLY A 74 -6.23 0.28 8.05
CA GLY A 74 -7.52 0.88 8.33
C GLY A 74 -8.67 0.08 7.72
N SER A 75 -8.51 -0.40 6.49
CA SER A 75 -9.48 -1.29 5.84
C SER A 75 -9.64 -2.59 6.62
N ALA A 76 -8.56 -3.18 7.14
CA ALA A 76 -8.64 -4.37 7.98
C ALA A 76 -9.28 -4.10 9.35
N ALA A 77 -9.21 -2.86 9.86
CA ALA A 77 -9.80 -2.50 11.14
C ALA A 77 -11.32 -2.34 11.08
N THR A 78 -11.90 -2.00 9.92
CA THR A 78 -13.35 -1.74 9.80
C THR A 78 -14.22 -2.95 10.16
N PHE A 79 -13.70 -4.17 10.05
CA PHE A 79 -14.40 -5.40 10.45
C PHE A 79 -14.67 -5.50 11.96
N TYR A 80 -13.94 -4.75 12.78
CA TYR A 80 -13.88 -4.96 14.24
C TYR A 80 -14.36 -3.76 15.05
N ILE A 81 -14.74 -2.66 14.39
CA ILE A 81 -15.02 -1.39 15.05
C ILE A 81 -16.39 -0.84 14.65
N ASN A 82 -17.07 -0.23 15.62
CA ASN A 82 -18.30 0.52 15.38
C ASN A 82 -18.01 1.93 14.83
N GLU A 83 -19.04 2.73 14.58
CA GLU A 83 -18.91 4.09 14.03
C GLU A 83 -18.03 5.02 14.88
N THR A 84 -18.11 4.94 16.22
CA THR A 84 -17.21 5.68 17.11
C THR A 84 -15.75 5.24 16.94
N GLY A 85 -15.53 3.93 16.77
CA GLY A 85 -14.21 3.38 16.47
C GLY A 85 -13.70 3.81 15.09
N LYS A 86 -14.56 3.90 14.07
CA LYS A 86 -14.21 4.40 12.73
C LYS A 86 -13.73 5.87 12.80
N PHE A 87 -14.42 6.71 13.57
CA PHE A 87 -13.96 8.08 13.83
C PHE A 87 -12.60 8.10 14.56
N GLY A 88 -12.44 7.28 15.61
CA GLY A 88 -11.17 7.15 16.33
C GLY A 88 -10.01 6.69 15.43
N LEU A 89 -10.27 5.74 14.52
CA LEU A 89 -9.32 5.26 13.53
C LEU A 89 -8.87 6.39 12.58
N MET A 90 -9.80 7.23 12.10
CA MET A 90 -9.48 8.36 11.24
C MET A 90 -8.58 9.38 11.95
N ILE A 91 -8.92 9.75 13.19
CA ILE A 91 -8.13 10.69 13.99
C ILE A 91 -6.75 10.10 14.31
N GLY A 92 -6.71 8.83 14.74
CA GLY A 92 -5.45 8.13 15.03
C GLY A 92 -4.54 8.03 13.81
N SER A 93 -5.10 7.73 12.64
CA SER A 93 -4.37 7.70 11.37
C SER A 93 -3.84 9.07 10.97
N ALA A 94 -4.64 10.14 11.17
CA ALA A 94 -4.23 11.51 10.92
C ALA A 94 -3.05 11.94 11.82
N ILE A 95 -3.12 11.63 13.12
CA ILE A 95 -2.02 11.90 14.07
C ILE A 95 -0.77 11.11 13.66
N LEU A 96 -0.94 9.84 13.32
CA LEU A 96 0.17 8.95 12.98
C LEU A 96 0.87 9.40 11.70
N ILE A 97 0.13 9.82 10.66
CA ILE A 97 0.74 10.34 9.43
C ILE A 97 1.41 11.70 9.64
N ILE A 98 0.81 12.60 10.41
CA ILE A 98 1.44 13.90 10.75
C ILE A 98 2.77 13.66 11.45
N LYS A 99 2.80 12.78 12.45
CA LYS A 99 4.03 12.40 13.14
C LYS A 99 5.07 11.84 12.17
N TYR A 100 4.69 10.90 11.31
CA TYR A 100 5.58 10.32 10.31
C TYR A 100 6.17 11.38 9.38
N VAL A 101 5.35 12.29 8.84
CA VAL A 101 5.79 13.38 7.97
C VAL A 101 6.78 14.31 8.68
N LEU A 102 6.55 14.59 9.97
CA LEU A 102 7.47 15.39 10.78
C LEU A 102 8.81 14.67 11.01
N ASP A 103 8.79 13.36 11.22
CA ASP A 103 10.00 12.56 11.41
C ASP A 103 10.83 12.44 10.11
N LEU A 104 10.20 12.53 8.92
CA LEU A 104 10.91 12.65 7.63
C LEU A 104 11.75 13.94 7.51
N ASN A 105 11.58 14.94 8.39
CA ASN A 105 12.51 16.08 8.43
C ASN A 105 13.88 15.71 9.02
N LYS A 106 13.95 14.62 9.80
CA LYS A 106 15.16 14.14 10.47
C LYS A 106 15.81 13.01 9.68
N ASP A 107 15.01 12.12 9.11
CA ASP A 107 15.45 10.92 8.40
C ASP A 107 14.50 10.61 7.23
N ASP A 108 14.89 10.98 6.01
CA ASP A 108 14.16 10.66 4.78
C ASP A 108 14.74 9.43 4.05
N THR A 109 15.38 8.52 4.78
CA THR A 109 15.81 7.25 4.21
C THR A 109 14.62 6.31 3.94
N PHE A 110 14.77 5.45 2.93
CA PHE A 110 13.76 4.41 2.67
C PHE A 110 13.61 3.45 3.86
N HIS A 111 14.68 3.24 4.64
CA HIS A 111 14.63 2.41 5.85
C HIS A 111 13.71 2.99 6.92
N HIS A 112 13.64 4.32 7.05
CA HIS A 112 12.67 4.98 7.92
C HIS A 112 11.22 4.69 7.48
N ALA A 113 10.95 4.71 6.18
CA ALA A 113 9.65 4.34 5.64
C ALA A 113 9.30 2.88 5.94
N ILE A 114 10.24 1.94 5.77
CA ILE A 114 10.06 0.52 6.12
C ILE A 114 9.60 0.35 7.57
N LYS A 115 10.27 1.02 8.51
CA LYS A 115 9.91 0.97 9.94
C LYS A 115 8.48 1.45 10.20
N PHE A 116 7.97 2.35 9.37
CA PHE A 116 6.62 2.87 9.49
C PHE A 116 5.56 1.96 8.85
N TYR A 117 5.74 1.56 7.59
CA TYR A 117 4.67 0.88 6.85
C TYR A 117 4.62 -0.64 7.09
N VAL A 118 5.75 -1.30 7.42
CA VAL A 118 5.75 -2.76 7.64
C VAL A 118 4.87 -3.18 8.82
N PRO A 119 4.91 -2.50 10.00
CA PRO A 119 3.96 -2.77 11.07
C PRO A 119 2.50 -2.64 10.63
N LEU A 120 2.19 -1.68 9.75
CA LEU A 120 0.83 -1.50 9.22
C LEU A 120 0.40 -2.65 8.30
N ILE A 121 1.32 -3.18 7.47
CA ILE A 121 1.06 -4.40 6.68
C ILE A 121 0.83 -5.61 7.61
N ILE A 122 1.62 -5.74 8.69
CA ILE A 122 1.43 -6.81 9.68
C ILE A 122 0.05 -6.69 10.34
N LEU A 123 -0.36 -5.48 10.74
CA LEU A 123 -1.70 -5.24 11.27
C LEU A 123 -2.79 -5.58 10.26
N ALA A 124 -2.60 -5.25 8.98
CA ALA A 124 -3.54 -5.64 7.93
C ALA A 124 -3.65 -7.18 7.81
N LEU A 125 -2.53 -7.91 7.82
CA LEU A 125 -2.52 -9.38 7.82
C LEU A 125 -3.24 -9.94 9.05
N ILE A 126 -2.93 -9.43 10.24
CA ILE A 126 -3.59 -9.83 11.50
C ILE A 126 -5.10 -9.53 11.44
N GLY A 127 -5.53 -8.46 10.76
CA GLY A 127 -6.95 -8.14 10.61
C GLY A 127 -7.67 -9.00 9.58
N PHE A 128 -7.06 -9.28 8.43
CA PHE A 128 -7.73 -10.06 7.37
C PHE A 128 -7.76 -11.58 7.64
N ILE A 129 -6.81 -12.12 8.39
CA ILE A 129 -6.80 -13.57 8.71
C ILE A 129 -8.06 -13.97 9.51
N PRO A 130 -8.42 -13.34 10.64
CA PRO A 130 -9.67 -13.64 11.35
C PRO A 130 -10.90 -13.18 10.60
N ALA A 131 -10.81 -12.17 9.72
CA ALA A 131 -11.95 -11.79 8.87
C ALA A 131 -12.39 -12.96 7.98
N PHE A 132 -11.42 -13.76 7.49
CA PHE A 132 -11.70 -15.00 6.78
C PHE A 132 -12.20 -16.12 7.72
N PHE A 133 -11.40 -16.48 8.74
CA PHE A 133 -11.66 -17.68 9.54
C PHE A 133 -12.79 -17.54 10.56
N SER A 134 -12.97 -16.36 11.13
CA SER A 134 -13.89 -16.11 12.25
C SER A 134 -15.14 -15.34 11.84
N LEU A 135 -15.04 -14.44 10.86
CA LEU A 135 -16.15 -13.59 10.43
C LEU A 135 -16.80 -14.05 9.11
N GLY A 136 -16.17 -14.98 8.38
CA GLY A 136 -16.75 -15.57 7.16
C GLY A 136 -16.61 -14.73 5.89
N TYR A 137 -15.80 -13.66 5.90
CA TYR A 137 -15.55 -12.85 4.70
C TYR A 137 -14.57 -13.56 3.76
N THR A 138 -15.09 -14.31 2.79
CA THR A 138 -14.29 -15.12 1.86
C THR A 138 -13.26 -14.30 1.08
N GLY A 139 -13.60 -13.06 0.70
CA GLY A 139 -12.70 -12.13 0.01
C GLY A 139 -11.45 -11.74 0.81
N ALA A 140 -11.43 -11.96 2.13
CA ALA A 140 -10.24 -11.69 2.94
C ALA A 140 -9.07 -12.65 2.64
N LEU A 141 -9.34 -13.89 2.19
CA LEU A 141 -8.27 -14.84 1.86
C LEU A 141 -7.44 -14.40 0.64
N PRO A 142 -8.04 -14.03 -0.51
CA PRO A 142 -7.28 -13.43 -1.61
C PRO A 142 -6.47 -12.20 -1.22
N ILE A 143 -6.98 -11.37 -0.29
CA ILE A 143 -6.22 -10.23 0.26
C ILE A 143 -4.97 -10.70 1.00
N VAL A 144 -5.10 -11.66 1.92
CA VAL A 144 -3.97 -12.22 2.68
C VAL A 144 -2.92 -12.80 1.73
N ILE A 145 -3.34 -13.60 0.76
CA ILE A 145 -2.42 -14.19 -0.23
C ILE A 145 -1.74 -13.07 -1.03
N GLY A 146 -2.49 -12.06 -1.49
CA GLY A 146 -1.93 -10.94 -2.24
C GLY A 146 -0.92 -10.10 -1.45
N LEU A 147 -1.16 -9.88 -0.15
CA LEU A 147 -0.21 -9.22 0.75
C LEU A 147 1.07 -10.06 0.92
N LEU A 148 0.96 -11.38 1.07
CA LEU A 148 2.12 -12.29 1.15
C LEU A 148 2.91 -12.33 -0.16
N VAL A 149 2.22 -12.30 -1.30
CA VAL A 149 2.87 -12.19 -2.62
C VAL A 149 3.64 -10.87 -2.74
N ASN A 150 3.08 -9.75 -2.29
CA ASN A 150 3.77 -8.46 -2.30
C ASN A 150 4.96 -8.40 -1.33
N LEU A 151 4.87 -9.04 -0.17
CA LEU A 151 6.01 -9.20 0.74
C LEU A 151 7.12 -10.05 0.12
N SER A 152 6.74 -11.12 -0.60
CA SER A 152 7.68 -11.96 -1.34
C SER A 152 8.36 -11.19 -2.47
N ALA A 153 7.63 -10.30 -3.16
CA ALA A 153 8.21 -9.38 -4.14
C ALA A 153 9.31 -8.53 -3.49
N ALA A 154 9.05 -7.92 -2.32
CA ALA A 154 10.05 -7.14 -1.61
C ALA A 154 11.31 -7.98 -1.24
N GLY A 155 11.13 -9.27 -0.92
CA GLY A 155 12.24 -10.21 -0.73
C GLY A 155 13.07 -10.42 -1.99
N VAL A 156 12.41 -10.57 -3.15
CA VAL A 156 13.10 -10.65 -4.46
C VAL A 156 13.90 -9.38 -4.74
N GLN A 157 13.30 -8.20 -4.52
CA GLN A 157 13.98 -6.92 -4.68
C GLN A 157 15.23 -6.83 -3.80
N ALA A 158 15.09 -7.18 -2.51
CA ALA A 158 16.19 -7.12 -1.55
C ALA A 158 17.31 -8.13 -1.84
N SER A 159 16.97 -9.30 -2.40
CA SER A 159 17.94 -10.34 -2.76
C SER A 159 18.81 -9.98 -3.98
N GLY A 160 18.37 -9.02 -4.81
CA GLY A 160 19.01 -8.73 -6.08
C GLY A 160 18.84 -9.81 -7.16
N LEU A 161 17.95 -10.80 -6.93
CA LEU A 161 17.70 -11.90 -7.85
C LEU A 161 17.31 -11.39 -9.24
N THR A 162 18.21 -11.57 -10.19
CA THR A 162 18.07 -11.07 -11.56
C THR A 162 17.99 -12.24 -12.53
N LEU A 163 16.91 -12.32 -13.31
CA LEU A 163 16.72 -13.41 -14.29
C LEU A 163 17.43 -13.12 -15.60
N HIS A 164 17.54 -11.84 -16.00
CA HIS A 164 18.19 -11.42 -17.23
C HIS A 164 18.67 -9.96 -17.18
N LYS A 165 19.63 -9.57 -18.03
CA LYS A 165 20.16 -8.18 -18.10
C LYS A 165 19.11 -7.11 -18.42
N HIS A 166 18.06 -7.48 -19.14
CA HIS A 166 16.92 -6.61 -19.50
C HIS A 166 15.66 -6.94 -18.69
N PHE A 167 15.78 -7.87 -17.74
CA PHE A 167 14.69 -8.25 -16.83
C PHE A 167 15.31 -8.57 -15.47
N ASN A 168 15.61 -7.51 -14.73
CA ASN A 168 16.35 -7.55 -13.48
C ASN A 168 15.42 -7.75 -12.28
N HIS A 169 16.00 -7.77 -11.08
CA HIS A 169 15.27 -7.89 -9.81
C HIS A 169 14.15 -6.85 -9.65
N ASN A 170 14.33 -5.63 -10.16
CA ASN A 170 13.31 -4.58 -10.12
C ASN A 170 12.15 -4.86 -11.07
N ASP A 171 12.44 -5.37 -12.25
CA ASP A 171 11.40 -5.78 -13.21
C ASP A 171 10.61 -6.98 -12.65
N LEU A 172 11.30 -7.97 -12.10
CA LEU A 172 10.69 -9.13 -11.47
C LEU A 172 9.87 -8.74 -10.23
N PHE A 173 10.39 -7.84 -9.39
CA PHE A 173 9.66 -7.26 -8.26
C PHE A 173 8.32 -6.68 -8.70
N HIS A 174 8.31 -5.85 -9.76
CA HIS A 174 7.07 -5.23 -10.23
C HIS A 174 6.07 -6.24 -10.81
N VAL A 175 6.54 -7.29 -11.48
CA VAL A 175 5.65 -8.36 -11.99
C VAL A 175 4.98 -9.11 -10.84
N ILE A 176 5.74 -9.52 -9.83
CA ILE A 176 5.19 -10.21 -8.65
C ILE A 176 4.24 -9.27 -7.89
N GLN A 177 4.60 -7.99 -7.77
CA GLN A 177 3.77 -7.00 -7.10
C GLN A 177 2.41 -6.82 -7.79
N ILE A 178 2.36 -6.85 -9.13
CA ILE A 178 1.10 -6.78 -9.87
C ILE A 178 0.20 -7.98 -9.58
N LEU A 179 0.78 -9.19 -9.50
CA LEU A 179 0.01 -10.39 -9.14
C LEU A 179 -0.62 -10.24 -7.75
N GLY A 180 0.15 -9.74 -6.78
CA GLY A 180 -0.36 -9.46 -5.43
C GLY A 180 -1.47 -8.41 -5.44
N MET A 181 -1.31 -7.33 -6.22
CA MET A 181 -2.35 -6.30 -6.38
C MET A 181 -3.64 -6.84 -6.98
N ILE A 182 -3.58 -7.73 -7.98
CA ILE A 182 -4.76 -8.35 -8.59
C ILE A 182 -5.51 -9.22 -7.58
N LEU A 183 -4.78 -10.01 -6.78
CA LEU A 183 -5.37 -10.83 -5.71
C LEU A 183 -6.04 -9.96 -4.64
N MET A 184 -5.37 -8.89 -4.22
CA MET A 184 -5.89 -7.90 -3.27
C MET A 184 -7.16 -7.21 -3.81
N TYR A 185 -7.19 -6.83 -5.08
CA TYR A 185 -8.37 -6.23 -5.71
C TYR A 185 -9.53 -7.20 -5.74
N ARG A 186 -9.31 -8.43 -6.21
CA ARG A 186 -10.35 -9.48 -6.24
C ARG A 186 -10.93 -9.73 -4.86
N GLY A 187 -10.07 -9.90 -3.85
CA GLY A 187 -10.54 -10.10 -2.49
C GLY A 187 -11.34 -8.92 -1.95
N GLY A 188 -10.87 -7.69 -2.17
CA GLY A 188 -11.61 -6.49 -1.78
C GLY A 188 -12.96 -6.35 -2.49
N SER A 189 -13.05 -6.75 -3.76
CA SER A 189 -14.32 -6.73 -4.51
C SER A 189 -15.34 -7.77 -4.06
N GLU A 190 -14.89 -8.83 -3.40
CA GLU A 190 -15.74 -9.91 -2.88
C GLU A 190 -16.23 -9.62 -1.44
N ILE A 191 -15.68 -8.62 -0.77
CA ILE A 191 -16.06 -8.25 0.60
C ILE A 191 -17.34 -7.38 0.54
N SER A 192 -18.39 -7.85 1.20
CA SER A 192 -19.63 -7.08 1.38
C SER A 192 -19.42 -5.89 2.31
N THR A 193 -20.33 -4.91 2.29
CA THR A 193 -20.28 -3.73 3.16
C THR A 193 -20.03 -4.07 4.64
N VAL A 194 -18.98 -3.45 5.20
CA VAL A 194 -18.55 -3.43 6.62
C VAL A 194 -18.25 -2.00 7.05
#